data_AF-A0A953DA38-F1
#
_entry.id   AF-A0A953DA38-F1
#
_cell.length_a   1.000
_cell.length_b   1.000
_cell.length_c   1.000
_cell.angle_alpha   90.00
_cell.angle_beta   90.00
_cell.angle_gamma   90.00
#
_symmetry.space_group_name_H-M   'P 1'
#
loop_
_entity.id
_entity.type
_entity.pdbx_description
1 polymer ?
#
loop_
_entity_poly.entity_id
_entity_poly.type
_entity_poly.pdbx_seq_one_letter_code
_entity_poly.pdbx_strand_id
1 'polypeptide(L)'
;MEVVIAVGVFAGAIAVVLALLPSLTAQSASSADALVAQRLPDAVRVEMQRLATIGSFDALATNVPVMTGPLDNGLAFVAARDGARLHTLNYLSTATGDVLLLREQYFLVEIWRFPAAPLAYEATGAVLPVYVRVSWPYRVADAGSPVALENRNSLTFTCAINR
;
A
#
# COMPACT_ATOMS: atom_id res chain seq x y z
N MET A 1 -6.36 34.28 -46.63
CA MET A 1 -5.95 32.86 -46.61
C MET A 1 -5.05 32.54 -45.43
N GLU A 2 -3.99 33.33 -45.19
CA GLU A 2 -3.06 33.12 -44.07
C GLU A 2 -3.71 33.06 -42.67
N VAL A 3 -4.67 33.95 -42.40
CA VAL A 3 -5.39 33.98 -41.11
C VAL A 3 -6.21 32.70 -40.88
N VAL A 4 -6.81 32.12 -41.93
CA VAL A 4 -7.64 30.90 -41.81
C VAL A 4 -6.76 29.68 -41.49
N ILE A 5 -5.59 29.60 -42.12
CA ILE A 5 -4.60 28.55 -41.84
C ILE A 5 -4.08 28.70 -40.41
N ALA A 6 -3.75 29.92 -39.97
CA ALA A 6 -3.29 30.18 -38.62
C ALA A 6 -4.34 29.79 -37.56
N VAL A 7 -5.61 30.10 -37.77
CA VAL A 7 -6.70 29.72 -36.86
C VAL A 7 -6.88 28.19 -36.81
N GLY A 8 -6.78 27.51 -37.96
CA GLY A 8 -6.86 26.04 -38.01
C GLY A 8 -5.74 25.34 -37.25
N VAL A 9 -4.49 25.81 -37.42
CA VAL A 9 -3.33 25.29 -36.70
C VAL A 9 -3.46 25.53 -35.19
N PHE A 10 -3.94 26.72 -34.80
CA PHE A 10 -4.14 27.06 -33.40
C PHE A 10 -5.22 26.20 -32.73
N ALA A 11 -6.36 26.00 -33.41
CA ALA A 11 -7.44 25.14 -32.90
C ALA A 11 -6.99 23.67 -32.75
N GLY A 12 -6.21 23.16 -33.72
CA GLY A 12 -5.64 21.81 -33.66
C GLY A 12 -4.66 21.65 -32.49
N ALA A 13 -3.78 22.62 -32.25
CA ALA A 13 -2.85 22.59 -31.13
C ALA A 13 -3.58 22.57 -29.77
N ILE A 14 -4.63 23.38 -29.61
CA ILE A 14 -5.45 23.38 -28.38
C ILE A 14 -6.12 22.02 -28.17
N ALA A 15 -6.71 21.44 -29.22
CA ALA A 15 -7.37 20.13 -29.12
C ALA A 15 -6.38 19.03 -28.68
N VAL A 16 -5.16 19.03 -29.21
CA VAL A 16 -4.11 18.09 -28.80
C VAL A 16 -3.71 18.29 -27.34
N VAL A 17 -3.49 19.53 -26.90
CA VAL A 17 -3.16 19.82 -25.50
C VAL A 17 -4.27 19.34 -24.56
N LEU A 18 -5.53 19.63 -24.88
CA LEU A 18 -6.68 19.19 -24.08
C LEU A 18 -6.82 17.66 -24.04
N ALA A 19 -6.52 16.98 -25.15
CA ALA A 19 -6.55 15.52 -25.22
C ALA A 19 -5.47 14.85 -24.35
N LEU A 20 -4.34 15.53 -24.10
CA LEU A 20 -3.24 15.02 -23.29
C LEU A 20 -3.42 15.25 -21.78
N LEU A 21 -4.24 16.23 -21.38
CA LEU A 21 -4.44 16.57 -19.96
C LEU A 21 -4.83 15.38 -19.06
N PRO A 22 -5.76 14.48 -19.46
CA PRO A 22 -6.14 13.35 -18.60
C PRO A 22 -4.98 12.39 -18.33
N SER A 23 -4.16 12.12 -19.35
CA SER A 23 -3.00 11.22 -19.23
C SER A 23 -1.93 11.80 -18.31
N LEU A 24 -1.61 13.09 -18.46
CA LEU A 24 -0.65 13.78 -17.60
C LEU A 24 -1.13 13.83 -16.14
N THR A 25 -2.44 14.04 -15.94
CA THR A 25 -3.05 14.06 -14.60
C THR A 25 -2.98 12.67 -13.95
N ALA A 26 -3.30 11.62 -14.70
CA ALA A 26 -3.22 10.24 -14.22
C ALA A 26 -1.77 9.84 -13.89
N GLN A 27 -0.81 10.26 -14.72
CA GLN A 27 0.61 10.00 -14.49
C GLN A 27 1.10 10.72 -13.23
N SER A 28 0.73 12.00 -13.05
CA SER A 28 1.06 12.76 -11.84
C SER A 28 0.46 12.12 -10.59
N ALA A 29 -0.78 11.66 -10.64
CA ALA A 29 -1.42 10.96 -9.53
C ALA A 29 -0.69 9.66 -9.19
N SER A 30 -0.37 8.85 -10.20
CA SER A 30 0.38 7.60 -10.03
C SER A 30 1.74 7.82 -9.40
N SER A 31 2.48 8.86 -9.83
CA SER A 31 3.77 9.22 -9.21
C SER A 31 3.62 9.68 -7.76
N ALA A 32 2.60 10.46 -7.44
CA ALA A 32 2.32 10.88 -6.06
C ALA A 32 2.00 9.66 -5.17
N ASP A 33 1.14 8.76 -5.65
CA ASP A 33 0.76 7.54 -4.93
C ASP A 33 1.98 6.62 -4.70
N ALA A 34 2.87 6.50 -5.70
CA ALA A 34 4.12 5.75 -5.56
C ALA A 34 5.07 6.36 -4.52
N LEU A 35 5.18 7.70 -4.45
CA LEU A 35 5.98 8.39 -3.44
C LEU A 35 5.42 8.18 -2.02
N VAL A 36 4.09 8.14 -1.87
CA VAL A 36 3.46 7.81 -0.59
C VAL A 36 3.75 6.35 -0.22
N ALA A 37 3.63 5.42 -1.17
CA ALA A 37 3.96 4.01 -0.94
C ALA A 37 5.42 3.80 -0.50
N GLN A 38 6.35 4.59 -1.03
CA GLN A 38 7.76 4.56 -0.62
C GLN A 38 8.02 5.04 0.81
N ARG A 39 7.08 5.78 1.42
CA ARG A 39 7.15 6.25 2.82
C ARG A 39 6.52 5.28 3.81
N LEU A 40 5.69 4.35 3.33
CA LEU A 40 5.02 3.36 4.18
C LEU A 40 5.95 2.39 4.94
N PRO A 41 7.19 2.07 4.53
CA PRO A 41 8.06 1.20 5.33
C PRO A 41 8.24 1.67 6.79
N ASP A 42 8.35 2.97 7.01
CA ASP A 42 8.51 3.51 8.37
C ASP A 42 7.20 3.40 9.18
N ALA A 43 6.06 3.70 8.56
CA ALA A 43 4.74 3.51 9.18
C ALA A 43 4.50 2.04 9.55
N VAL A 44 4.88 1.10 8.67
CA VAL A 44 4.78 -0.35 8.94
C VAL A 44 5.62 -0.76 10.14
N ARG A 45 6.87 -0.28 10.24
CA ARG A 45 7.73 -0.60 11.40
C ARG A 45 7.14 -0.07 12.70
N VAL A 46 6.67 1.18 12.71
CA VAL A 46 6.06 1.80 13.90
C VAL A 46 4.82 1.03 14.34
N GLU A 47 3.94 0.69 13.41
CA GLU A 47 2.69 0.00 13.73
C GLU A 47 2.92 -1.45 14.19
N MET A 48 3.83 -2.17 13.53
CA MET A 48 4.22 -3.52 13.96
C MET A 48 4.88 -3.51 15.35
N GLN A 49 5.72 -2.51 15.66
CA GLN A 49 6.31 -2.37 16.99
C GLN A 49 5.25 -2.06 18.05
N ARG A 50 4.27 -1.20 17.72
CA ARG A 50 3.12 -0.91 18.59
C ARG A 50 2.34 -2.18 18.89
N LEU A 51 2.06 -2.99 17.87
CA LEU A 51 1.36 -4.27 18.02
C LEU A 51 2.15 -5.29 18.83
N ALA A 52 3.46 -5.41 18.60
CA ALA A 52 4.33 -6.27 19.41
C ALA A 52 4.32 -5.86 20.89
N THR A 53 4.24 -4.55 21.17
CA THR A 53 4.17 -4.02 22.54
C THR A 53 2.83 -4.33 23.22
N ILE A 54 1.72 -4.22 22.49
CA ILE A 54 0.36 -4.43 23.03
C ILE A 54 0.01 -5.91 23.14
N GLY A 55 0.27 -6.68 22.09
CA GLY A 55 -0.14 -8.08 21.94
C GLY A 55 0.90 -9.11 22.38
N SER A 56 2.11 -8.68 22.75
CA SER A 56 3.36 -9.45 22.80
C SER A 56 3.97 -9.74 21.42
N PHE A 57 5.30 -9.68 21.36
CA PHE A 57 6.08 -9.97 20.16
C PHE A 57 5.86 -11.40 19.64
N ASP A 58 5.83 -12.39 20.52
CA ASP A 58 5.66 -13.79 20.15
C ASP A 58 4.27 -14.08 19.58
N ALA A 59 3.23 -13.41 20.10
CA ALA A 59 1.89 -13.50 19.54
C ALA A 59 1.85 -12.88 18.15
N LEU A 60 2.46 -11.71 17.94
CA LEU A 60 2.55 -11.09 16.62
C LEU A 60 3.25 -12.03 15.63
N ALA A 61 4.42 -12.57 15.98
CA ALA A 61 5.18 -13.49 15.14
C ALA A 61 4.40 -14.75 14.77
N THR A 62 3.58 -15.26 15.69
CA THR A 62 2.70 -16.43 15.44
C THR A 62 1.54 -16.10 14.51
N ASN A 63 1.02 -14.88 14.56
CA ASN A 63 -0.09 -14.43 13.72
C ASN A 63 0.37 -13.98 12.32
N VAL A 64 1.66 -13.68 12.11
CA VAL A 64 2.20 -13.37 10.78
C VAL A 64 2.28 -14.67 9.95
N PRO A 65 1.54 -14.76 8.82
CA PRO A 65 1.56 -15.94 7.97
C PRO A 65 2.96 -16.21 7.38
N VAL A 66 3.32 -17.48 7.23
CA VAL A 66 4.54 -17.85 6.51
C VAL A 66 4.34 -17.59 5.03
N MET A 67 5.35 -17.03 4.38
CA MET A 67 5.36 -16.81 2.95
C MET A 67 5.35 -18.15 2.21
N THR A 68 4.20 -18.50 1.64
CA THR A 68 3.99 -19.60 0.70
C THR A 68 3.60 -19.03 -0.65
N GLY A 69 4.03 -19.62 -1.76
CA GLY A 69 3.59 -19.21 -3.10
C GLY A 69 2.27 -19.91 -3.48
N PRO A 70 1.29 -19.23 -4.09
CA PRO A 70 1.19 -17.78 -4.35
C PRO A 70 1.02 -16.94 -3.05
N LEU A 71 1.46 -15.68 -3.08
CA LEU A 71 1.41 -14.73 -1.96
C LEU A 71 -0.03 -14.27 -1.70
N ASP A 72 -0.79 -15.14 -1.06
CA ASP A 72 -2.16 -14.87 -0.65
C ASP A 72 -2.24 -14.76 0.88
N ASN A 73 -3.23 -14.02 1.37
CA ASN A 73 -3.61 -13.99 2.79
C ASN A 73 -2.47 -13.59 3.75
N GLY A 74 -1.78 -12.48 3.49
CA GLY A 74 -0.84 -11.91 4.46
C GLY A 74 -1.55 -11.28 5.66
N LEU A 75 -0.78 -10.95 6.71
CA LEU A 75 -1.28 -10.08 7.77
C LEU A 75 -1.54 -8.70 7.16
N ALA A 76 -2.81 -8.29 7.16
CA ALA A 76 -3.28 -7.17 6.35
C ALA A 76 -3.50 -5.89 7.18
N PHE A 77 -3.01 -4.77 6.63
CA PHE A 77 -3.23 -3.42 7.09
C PHE A 77 -3.76 -2.56 5.94
N VAL A 78 -4.48 -1.49 6.29
CA VAL A 78 -4.96 -0.50 5.34
C VAL A 78 -4.50 0.89 5.73
N ALA A 79 -4.28 1.74 4.73
CA ALA A 79 -3.93 3.13 4.91
C ALA A 79 -4.81 4.02 4.02
N ALA A 80 -5.03 5.25 4.49
CA ALA A 80 -5.58 6.33 3.68
C ALA A 80 -4.63 6.71 2.56
N ARG A 81 -5.12 7.47 1.57
CA ARG A 81 -4.32 7.89 0.40
C ARG A 81 -3.11 8.78 0.77
N ASP A 82 -3.13 9.42 1.93
CA ASP A 82 -1.98 10.16 2.46
C ASP A 82 -0.88 9.27 3.06
N GLY A 83 -1.19 8.00 3.32
CA GLY A 83 -0.28 7.03 3.96
C GLY A 83 0.11 7.39 5.39
N ALA A 84 -0.62 8.29 6.06
CA ALA A 84 -0.20 8.84 7.35
C ALA A 84 -0.27 7.82 8.50
N ARG A 85 -1.23 6.89 8.45
CA ARG A 85 -1.46 5.86 9.47
C ARG A 85 -1.88 4.54 8.84
N LEU A 86 -1.47 3.46 9.50
CA LEU A 86 -1.89 2.11 9.17
C LEU A 86 -2.91 1.62 10.19
N HIS A 87 -3.93 0.94 9.70
CA HIS A 87 -4.95 0.31 10.51
C HIS A 87 -4.95 -1.19 10.22
N THR A 88 -4.90 -2.01 11.24
CA THR A 88 -5.00 -3.46 11.13
C THR A 88 -6.38 -3.88 10.65
N LEU A 89 -6.46 -4.75 9.65
CA LEU A 89 -7.74 -5.36 9.24
C LEU A 89 -8.09 -6.59 10.08
N ASN A 90 -7.09 -7.44 10.37
CA ASN A 90 -7.32 -8.81 10.83
C ASN A 90 -6.67 -9.14 12.19
N TYR A 91 -6.03 -8.18 12.87
CA TYR A 91 -5.28 -8.43 14.09
C TYR A 91 -5.39 -7.28 15.09
N LEU A 92 -5.77 -7.57 16.34
CA LEU A 92 -5.88 -6.61 17.45
C LEU A 92 -6.38 -5.23 17.02
N SER A 93 -7.68 -5.15 16.69
CA SER A 93 -8.33 -3.90 16.28
C SER A 93 -7.98 -2.76 17.24
N THR A 94 -7.60 -1.63 16.67
CA THR A 94 -7.50 -0.38 17.40
C THR A 94 -8.84 -0.07 18.09
N ALA A 95 -8.77 0.61 19.23
CA ALA A 95 -9.91 0.94 20.08
C ALA A 95 -11.08 1.53 19.25
N THR A 96 -12.29 1.20 19.66
CA THR A 96 -13.58 1.52 19.01
C THR A 96 -13.67 3.01 18.67
N GLY A 97 -13.25 3.40 17.46
CA GLY A 97 -13.16 4.80 17.04
C GLY A 97 -12.05 5.10 16.03
N ASP A 98 -11.00 4.28 15.97
CA ASP A 98 -9.87 4.47 15.05
C ASP A 98 -9.89 3.45 13.89
N VAL A 99 -11.09 3.27 13.30
CA VAL A 99 -11.33 2.39 12.15
C VAL A 99 -11.42 3.23 10.89
N LEU A 100 -10.56 2.94 9.92
CA LEU A 100 -10.56 3.63 8.64
C LEU A 100 -11.79 3.23 7.81
N LEU A 101 -12.55 4.22 7.35
CA LEU A 101 -13.76 4.00 6.54
C LEU A 101 -13.41 3.25 5.25
N LEU A 102 -14.30 2.35 4.78
CA LEU A 102 -14.03 1.53 3.58
C LEU A 102 -13.63 2.35 2.34
N ARG A 103 -14.26 3.52 2.13
CA ARG A 103 -13.96 4.44 1.02
C ARG A 103 -12.58 5.11 1.12
N GLU A 104 -11.98 5.09 2.31
CA GLU A 104 -10.68 5.70 2.59
C GLU A 104 -9.54 4.67 2.53
N GLN A 105 -9.84 3.37 2.49
CA GLN A 105 -8.83 2.29 2.43
C GLN A 105 -8.17 2.21 1.05
N TYR A 106 -7.23 3.11 0.78
CA TYR A 106 -6.60 3.25 -0.52
C TYR A 106 -5.38 2.36 -0.70
N PHE A 107 -4.53 2.24 0.32
CA PHE A 107 -3.40 1.31 0.31
C PHE A 107 -3.74 0.04 1.08
N LEU A 108 -3.38 -1.13 0.54
CA LEU A 108 -3.33 -2.39 1.27
C LEU A 108 -1.87 -2.77 1.50
N VAL A 109 -1.53 -3.06 2.75
CA VAL A 109 -0.23 -3.59 3.14
C VAL A 109 -0.41 -5.01 3.65
N GLU A 110 0.33 -5.94 3.07
CA GLU A 110 0.31 -7.35 3.46
C GLU A 110 1.70 -7.77 3.92
N ILE A 111 1.75 -8.54 5.00
CA ILE A 111 3.00 -8.93 5.67
C ILE A 111 3.06 -10.45 5.82
N TRP A 112 4.22 -11.02 5.51
CA TRP A 112 4.54 -12.44 5.70
C TRP A 112 5.90 -12.62 6.34
N ARG A 113 6.10 -13.72 7.07
CA ARG A 113 7.43 -14.15 7.55
C ARG A 113 8.09 -15.08 6.56
N PHE A 114 9.42 -15.05 6.47
CA PHE A 114 10.14 -15.91 5.52
C PHE A 114 10.06 -17.39 5.93
N PRO A 115 10.00 -18.32 4.94
CA PRO A 115 9.80 -19.74 5.21
C PRO A 115 11.09 -20.47 5.61
N ALA A 116 12.25 -19.89 5.31
CA ALA A 116 13.55 -20.54 5.46
C ALA A 116 14.67 -19.55 5.81
N ALA A 117 15.75 -20.08 6.39
CA ALA A 117 16.98 -19.35 6.64
C ALA A 117 17.53 -18.70 5.35
N PRO A 118 18.24 -17.55 5.45
CA PRO A 118 18.72 -16.90 6.67
C PRO A 118 17.71 -15.94 7.32
N LEU A 119 16.52 -15.76 6.75
CA LEU A 119 15.51 -14.80 7.22
C LEU A 119 14.32 -15.47 7.91
N ALA A 120 14.37 -16.78 8.18
CA ALA A 120 13.31 -17.43 8.94
C ALA A 120 13.20 -16.84 10.36
N TYR A 121 11.99 -16.79 10.88
CA TYR A 121 11.75 -16.41 12.27
C TYR A 121 12.33 -17.46 13.23
N GLU A 122 13.13 -17.02 14.19
CA GLU A 122 13.64 -17.83 15.30
C GLU A 122 13.06 -17.31 16.61
N ALA A 123 12.42 -18.17 17.41
CA ALA A 123 11.75 -17.77 18.65
C ALA A 123 12.72 -17.20 19.71
N THR A 124 13.97 -17.63 19.70
CA THR A 124 15.03 -17.09 20.57
C THR A 124 15.73 -15.87 19.96
N GLY A 125 15.42 -15.52 18.71
CA GLY A 125 15.98 -14.37 18.01
C GLY A 125 15.50 -13.03 18.59
N ALA A 126 16.26 -11.97 18.29
CA ALA A 126 15.92 -10.61 18.69
C ALA A 126 15.04 -9.87 17.67
N VAL A 127 14.84 -10.46 16.47
CA VAL A 127 14.18 -9.80 15.34
C VAL A 127 13.20 -10.73 14.64
N LEU A 128 12.11 -10.14 14.13
CA LEU A 128 11.16 -10.77 13.23
C LEU A 128 11.34 -10.13 11.84
N PRO A 129 12.11 -10.76 10.95
CA PRO A 129 12.19 -10.35 9.55
C PRO A 129 10.89 -10.69 8.81
N VAL A 130 10.37 -9.74 8.06
CA VAL A 130 9.15 -9.88 7.29
C VAL A 130 9.31 -9.36 5.86
N TYR A 131 8.59 -10.01 4.95
CA TYR A 131 8.35 -9.54 3.60
C TYR A 131 7.05 -8.74 3.59
N VAL A 132 7.09 -7.56 2.97
CA VAL A 132 5.95 -6.65 2.92
C VAL A 132 5.62 -6.33 1.47
N ARG A 133 4.33 -6.41 1.13
CA ARG A 133 3.78 -5.93 -0.13
C ARG A 133 2.79 -4.81 0.16
N VAL A 134 3.01 -3.66 -0.46
CA VAL A 134 2.07 -2.55 -0.52
C VAL A 134 1.42 -2.57 -1.89
N SER A 135 0.10 -2.50 -1.96
CA SER A 135 -0.64 -2.41 -3.23
C SER A 135 -1.67 -1.28 -3.23
N TRP A 136 -1.84 -0.64 -4.39
CA TRP A 136 -2.81 0.44 -4.60
C TRP A 136 -3.27 0.51 -6.07
N PRO A 137 -4.48 1.01 -6.34
CA PRO A 137 -5.54 1.27 -5.36
C PRO A 137 -6.10 -0.06 -4.81
N TYR A 138 -6.21 -0.20 -3.50
CA TYR A 138 -6.88 -1.34 -2.86
C TYR A 138 -8.39 -1.23 -3.00
N ARG A 139 -8.94 -0.07 -2.64
CA ARG A 139 -10.33 0.32 -2.92
C ARG A 139 -10.34 1.66 -3.61
N VAL A 140 -11.31 1.81 -4.51
CA VAL A 140 -11.67 3.09 -5.13
C VAL A 140 -12.90 3.62 -4.41
N ALA A 141 -13.04 4.94 -4.29
CA ALA A 141 -14.26 5.54 -3.76
C ALA A 141 -15.49 4.97 -4.49
N ASP A 142 -16.54 4.67 -3.73
CA ASP A 142 -17.81 4.14 -4.21
C ASP A 142 -17.77 2.71 -4.81
N ALA A 143 -16.60 2.07 -4.88
CA ALA A 143 -16.50 0.66 -5.23
C ALA A 143 -16.86 -0.23 -4.03
N GLY A 144 -17.87 -1.10 -4.21
CA GLY A 144 -18.30 -2.04 -3.16
C GLY A 144 -17.25 -3.13 -2.84
N SER A 145 -16.36 -3.44 -3.78
CA SER A 145 -15.34 -4.49 -3.65
C SER A 145 -13.92 -3.94 -3.82
N PRO A 146 -12.91 -4.61 -3.23
CA PRO A 146 -11.51 -4.33 -3.54
C PRO A 146 -11.21 -4.49 -5.04
N VAL A 147 -10.26 -3.70 -5.54
CA VAL A 147 -9.72 -3.81 -6.90
C VAL A 147 -8.98 -5.15 -7.02
N ALA A 148 -9.11 -5.87 -8.13
CA ALA A 148 -8.38 -7.13 -8.32
C ALA A 148 -6.86 -6.90 -8.32
N LEU A 149 -6.06 -7.85 -7.81
CA LEU A 149 -4.62 -7.66 -7.57
C LEU A 149 -3.85 -7.34 -8.86
N GLU A 150 -4.23 -7.96 -9.98
CA GLU A 150 -3.68 -7.73 -11.32
C GLU A 150 -3.90 -6.31 -11.86
N ASN A 151 -4.87 -5.58 -11.28
CA ASN A 151 -5.18 -4.20 -11.62
C ASN A 151 -4.59 -3.19 -10.62
N ARG A 152 -3.75 -3.66 -9.68
CA ARG A 152 -3.07 -2.80 -8.70
C ARG A 152 -1.62 -2.59 -9.09
N ASN A 153 -1.12 -1.41 -8.77
CA ASN A 153 0.30 -1.18 -8.60
C ASN A 153 0.76 -1.81 -7.29
N SER A 154 2.02 -2.24 -7.23
CA SER A 154 2.60 -2.75 -5.99
C SER A 154 4.05 -2.36 -5.81
N LEU A 155 4.44 -2.23 -4.55
CA LEU A 155 5.80 -2.04 -4.08
C LEU A 155 6.08 -3.09 -3.01
N THR A 156 7.24 -3.71 -3.06
CA THR A 156 7.64 -4.72 -2.08
C THR A 156 8.94 -4.31 -1.41
N PHE A 157 9.07 -4.66 -0.14
CA PHE A 157 10.28 -4.42 0.64
C PHE A 157 10.36 -5.41 1.80
N THR A 158 11.51 -5.45 2.44
CA THR A 158 11.74 -6.24 3.65
C THR A 158 11.91 -5.31 4.84
N CYS A 159 11.39 -5.71 5.99
CA CYS A 159 11.67 -5.02 7.25
C CYS A 159 11.91 -6.02 8.37
N ALA A 160 12.54 -5.55 9.44
CA ALA A 160 12.75 -6.32 10.66
C ALA A 160 12.08 -5.57 11.81
N ILE A 161 11.33 -6.33 12.62
CA ILE A 161 10.71 -5.82 13.85
C ILE A 161 11.54 -6.33 15.01
N ASN A 162 11.90 -5.44 15.93
CA ASN A 162 12.71 -5.80 17.08
C ASN A 162 11.79 -6.25 18.22
N ARG A 163 12.27 -7.22 19.01
CA ARG A 163 11.60 -7.64 20.24
C ARG A 163 11.59 -6.51 21.28
#